data_AF-A0A7W7QCE5-F1
#
_entry.id   AF-A0A7W7QCE5-F1
#
_cell.length_a   1.000
_cell.length_b   1.000
_cell.length_c   1.000
_cell.angle_alpha   90.00
_cell.angle_beta   90.00
_cell.angle_gamma   90.00
#
_symmetry.space_group_name_H-M   'P 1'
#
loop_
_entity.id
_entity.type
_entity.pdbx_description
1 polymer ?
#
loop_
_entity_poly.entity_id
_entity_poly.type
_entity_poly.pdbx_seq_one_letter_code
_entity_poly.pdbx_strand_id
1 'polypeptide(L)'
;MLVWHTAIVASVLIIGLVVGGILVLRDRPPASDATSTSAPSDVAAEAEIAPCPSDIISAESRKKRAHADFCPDHKQFLLYDDEGDRKSAILAVRRNGEELPAYFNSDGFERRKPDGTIYRVPPKPISVSLSPDDTAEFRVCFGDRNKARTYLPETCSSGWTPFWPRG
;
A
#
# COMPACT_ATOMS: atom_id res chain seq x y z
N MET A 1 48.45 -2.69 -26.65
CA MET A 1 48.41 -3.97 -25.90
C MET A 1 47.09 -4.64 -26.26
N LEU A 2 47.13 -5.84 -26.84
CA LEU A 2 46.70 -7.09 -26.19
C LEU A 2 45.27 -6.97 -25.60
N VAL A 3 44.21 -7.35 -26.30
CA VAL A 3 43.78 -8.72 -26.71
C VAL A 3 42.82 -9.33 -25.67
N TRP A 4 41.54 -9.46 -26.08
CA TRP A 4 40.56 -10.57 -25.87
C TRP A 4 40.51 -11.27 -24.49
N HIS A 5 39.36 -11.72 -23.99
CA HIS A 5 38.71 -12.96 -24.44
C HIS A 5 37.21 -12.99 -24.15
N THR A 6 36.45 -13.51 -25.11
CA THR A 6 35.13 -14.13 -24.89
C THR A 6 35.29 -15.50 -24.24
N ALA A 7 34.39 -15.86 -23.31
CA ALA A 7 34.26 -17.22 -22.81
C ALA A 7 32.77 -17.57 -22.58
N ILE A 8 32.20 -18.33 -23.53
CA ILE A 8 30.95 -19.08 -23.32
C ILE A 8 31.37 -20.54 -23.11
N VAL A 9 31.06 -21.11 -21.95
CA VAL A 9 31.09 -22.56 -21.74
C VAL A 9 29.85 -22.94 -20.94
N ALA A 10 29.08 -23.88 -21.48
CA ALA A 10 27.95 -24.51 -20.81
C ALA A 10 28.27 -26.00 -20.55
N SER A 11 27.29 -26.75 -20.04
CA SER A 11 27.31 -28.22 -19.88
C SER A 11 28.11 -28.70 -18.64
N VAL A 12 27.81 -29.84 -17.98
CA VAL A 12 26.70 -30.82 -18.17
C VAL A 12 26.53 -31.73 -16.93
N LEU A 13 25.41 -32.47 -16.86
CA LEU A 13 25.16 -33.69 -16.03
C LEU A 13 25.34 -33.63 -14.50
N ILE A 14 24.25 -33.98 -13.80
CA ILE A 14 24.25 -35.18 -12.93
C ILE A 14 23.10 -36.09 -13.40
N ILE A 15 23.39 -37.37 -13.63
CA ILE A 15 22.39 -38.41 -13.97
C ILE A 15 22.16 -39.30 -12.74
N GLY A 16 20.90 -39.69 -12.50
CA GLY A 16 20.52 -40.69 -11.49
C GLY A 16 19.58 -41.75 -12.07
N LEU A 17 19.93 -43.03 -11.89
CA LEU A 17 19.25 -44.24 -12.40
C LEU A 17 19.28 -45.33 -11.30
N VAL A 18 18.42 -46.36 -11.28
CA VAL A 18 17.31 -46.70 -12.18
C VAL A 18 15.95 -46.48 -11.45
N VAL A 19 14.90 -47.32 -11.31
CA VAL A 19 14.57 -48.70 -11.75
C VAL A 19 13.05 -48.84 -11.96
N GLY A 20 12.62 -49.43 -13.08
CA GLY A 20 11.28 -50.01 -13.26
C GLY A 20 10.13 -49.05 -13.64
N GLY A 21 9.22 -49.42 -14.55
CA GLY A 21 9.23 -50.61 -15.40
C GLY A 21 8.02 -50.74 -16.33
N ILE A 22 8.27 -51.27 -17.54
CA ILE A 22 7.34 -51.83 -18.53
C ILE A 22 6.11 -50.99 -18.94
N LEU A 23 6.13 -50.59 -20.21
CA LEU A 23 5.03 -49.93 -20.93
C LEU A 23 3.90 -50.92 -21.28
N VAL A 24 2.64 -50.51 -21.10
CA VAL A 24 1.49 -51.09 -21.82
C VAL A 24 0.70 -49.95 -22.47
N LEU A 25 0.39 -50.10 -23.76
CA LEU A 25 -0.32 -49.13 -24.60
C LEU A 25 -1.66 -49.72 -25.07
N ARG A 26 -2.54 -48.83 -25.57
CA ARG A 26 -3.90 -49.02 -26.17
C ARG A 26 -5.09 -48.86 -25.21
N ASP A 27 -6.19 -48.19 -25.61
CA ASP A 27 -6.36 -47.24 -26.72
C ASP A 27 -7.54 -46.26 -26.48
N ARG A 28 -7.51 -45.15 -27.24
CA ARG A 28 -8.45 -44.02 -27.48
C ARG A 28 -9.99 -44.28 -27.52
N PRO A 29 -10.86 -43.24 -27.71
CA PRO A 29 -10.83 -41.77 -27.44
C PRO A 29 -12.22 -41.27 -26.89
N PRO A 30 -12.75 -40.02 -27.09
CA PRO A 30 -12.17 -38.69 -27.39
C PRO A 30 -12.58 -37.55 -26.42
N ALA A 31 -11.86 -36.42 -26.53
CA ALA A 31 -12.28 -35.02 -26.34
C ALA A 31 -13.25 -34.59 -25.21
N SER A 32 -12.76 -33.72 -24.33
CA SER A 32 -13.48 -32.53 -23.84
C SER A 32 -12.46 -31.44 -23.50
N ASP A 33 -12.70 -30.22 -23.98
CA ASP A 33 -11.79 -29.10 -23.75
C ASP A 33 -11.82 -28.64 -22.29
N ALA A 34 -10.63 -28.52 -21.69
CA ALA A 34 -10.42 -27.91 -20.39
C ALA A 34 -9.30 -26.87 -20.51
N THR A 35 -9.60 -25.75 -21.17
CA THR A 35 -8.73 -24.57 -21.17
C THR A 35 -8.71 -23.97 -19.76
N SER A 36 -7.85 -24.51 -18.90
CA SER A 36 -7.53 -23.94 -17.60
C SER A 36 -6.72 -22.66 -17.79
N THR A 37 -7.42 -21.60 -18.20
CA THR A 37 -6.94 -20.23 -18.10
C THR A 37 -6.69 -19.93 -16.62
N SER A 38 -5.43 -20.01 -16.20
CA SER A 38 -4.99 -19.50 -14.91
C SER A 38 -5.17 -17.98 -14.91
N ALA A 39 -6.36 -17.52 -14.53
CA ALA A 39 -6.64 -16.10 -14.34
C ALA A 39 -5.68 -15.56 -13.27
N PRO A 40 -5.05 -14.39 -13.48
CA PRO A 40 -4.25 -13.76 -12.44
C PRO A 40 -5.18 -13.34 -11.30
N SER A 41 -4.97 -13.88 -10.11
CA SER A 41 -5.70 -13.50 -8.88
C SER A 41 -5.24 -12.14 -8.33
N ASP A 42 -5.06 -11.15 -9.21
CA ASP A 42 -4.65 -9.78 -8.93
C ASP A 42 -5.86 -8.82 -8.77
N VAL A 43 -6.99 -9.35 -8.30
CA VAL A 43 -8.04 -8.56 -7.64
C VAL A 43 -7.84 -8.66 -6.13
N ALA A 44 -6.85 -7.91 -5.63
CA ALA A 44 -6.83 -7.54 -4.22
C ALA A 44 -8.15 -6.83 -3.91
N ALA A 45 -8.97 -7.41 -3.04
CA ALA A 45 -10.27 -6.85 -2.70
C ALA A 45 -10.09 -5.43 -2.16
N GLU A 46 -10.80 -4.46 -2.76
CA GLU A 46 -10.98 -3.16 -2.13
C GLU A 46 -11.75 -3.40 -0.83
N ALA A 47 -11.04 -3.39 0.29
CA ALA A 47 -11.62 -3.57 1.61
C ALA A 47 -12.66 -2.46 1.81
N GLU A 48 -13.93 -2.85 1.98
CA GLU A 48 -15.04 -1.91 2.10
C GLU A 48 -14.82 -1.01 3.32
N ILE A 49 -14.45 0.24 3.06
CA ILE A 49 -14.10 1.20 4.11
C ILE A 49 -15.40 1.60 4.79
N ALA A 50 -15.65 1.04 5.97
CA ALA A 50 -16.79 1.40 6.81
C ALA A 50 -16.84 2.93 6.98
N PRO A 51 -17.98 3.58 6.65
CA PRO A 51 -18.08 5.03 6.69
C PRO A 51 -17.89 5.53 8.12
N CYS A 52 -17.08 6.58 8.26
CA CYS A 52 -16.83 7.23 9.54
C CYS A 52 -18.17 7.75 10.11
N PRO A 53 -18.60 7.30 11.31
CA PRO A 53 -19.85 7.77 11.92
C PRO A 53 -19.72 9.23 12.40
N SER A 54 -20.82 9.78 12.93
CA SER A 54 -20.86 11.13 13.51
C SER A 54 -19.79 11.34 14.60
N ASP A 55 -19.45 12.62 14.85
CA ASP A 55 -18.35 13.07 15.71
C ASP A 55 -16.93 12.87 15.12
N ILE A 56 -16.82 12.92 13.78
CA ILE A 56 -15.54 12.96 13.05
C ILE A 56 -14.70 14.16 13.50
N ILE A 57 -13.41 13.92 13.78
CA ILE A 57 -12.41 14.98 13.96
C ILE A 57 -11.51 15.01 12.72
N SER A 58 -11.67 16.04 11.88
CA SER A 58 -10.94 16.20 10.61
C SER A 58 -9.75 17.15 10.73
N ALA A 59 -8.70 16.93 9.93
CA ALA A 59 -7.64 17.92 9.68
C ALA A 59 -7.18 17.92 8.21
N GLU A 60 -6.81 19.09 7.70
CA GLU A 60 -6.39 19.30 6.31
C GLU A 60 -4.94 19.78 6.21
N SER A 61 -4.21 19.31 5.20
CA SER A 61 -2.91 19.88 4.79
C SER A 61 -3.03 21.37 4.39
N ARG A 62 -1.91 22.13 4.44
CA ARG A 62 -1.88 23.60 4.26
C ARG A 62 -2.49 24.18 2.98
N LYS A 63 -2.80 23.31 2.02
CA LYS A 63 -3.34 23.64 0.69
C LYS A 63 -4.57 22.78 0.31
N LYS A 64 -5.18 22.05 1.26
CA LYS A 64 -6.30 21.13 1.01
C LYS A 64 -6.03 20.11 -0.12
N ARG A 65 -4.84 19.50 -0.11
CA ARG A 65 -4.39 18.47 -1.09
C ARG A 65 -4.49 17.04 -0.54
N ALA A 66 -4.72 16.96 0.76
CA ALA A 66 -4.88 15.77 1.57
C ALA A 66 -5.55 16.18 2.88
N HIS A 67 -6.42 15.31 3.39
CA HIS A 67 -7.06 15.41 4.69
C HIS A 67 -7.04 14.06 5.42
N ALA A 68 -7.34 14.07 6.71
CA ALA A 68 -7.55 12.87 7.49
C ALA A 68 -8.69 13.06 8.48
N ASP A 69 -9.51 12.03 8.60
CA ASP A 69 -10.68 11.97 9.46
C ASP A 69 -10.43 10.93 10.55
N PHE A 70 -10.44 11.35 11.81
CA PHE A 70 -10.45 10.44 12.95
C PHE A 70 -11.89 9.97 13.21
N CYS A 71 -12.08 8.66 13.28
CA CYS A 71 -13.34 7.99 13.58
C CYS A 71 -13.28 7.42 15.00
N PRO A 72 -13.84 8.10 16.03
CA PRO A 72 -13.64 7.72 17.44
C PRO A 72 -14.12 6.31 17.75
N ASP A 73 -15.29 5.95 17.22
CA ASP A 73 -15.97 4.68 17.49
C ASP A 73 -15.25 3.48 16.86
N HIS A 74 -14.45 3.72 15.80
CA HIS A 74 -13.60 2.71 15.15
C HIS A 74 -12.12 2.81 15.57
N LYS A 75 -11.76 3.80 16.40
CA LYS A 75 -10.39 4.09 16.88
C LYS A 75 -9.34 4.13 15.75
N GLN A 76 -9.73 4.65 14.58
CA GLN A 76 -8.91 4.71 13.38
C GLN A 76 -8.96 6.08 12.71
N PHE A 77 -7.95 6.39 11.92
CA PHE A 77 -7.97 7.46 10.92
C PHE A 77 -8.30 6.90 9.54
N LEU A 78 -9.03 7.66 8.74
CA LEU A 78 -9.06 7.51 7.28
C LEU A 78 -8.20 8.65 6.68
N LEU A 79 -7.20 8.31 5.86
CA LEU A 79 -6.24 9.27 5.28
C LEU A 79 -6.39 9.37 3.76
N TYR A 80 -6.65 10.58 3.26
CA TYR A 80 -7.10 10.87 1.89
C TYR A 80 -6.07 11.70 1.13
N ASP A 81 -5.86 11.38 -0.16
CA ASP A 81 -5.17 12.21 -1.14
C ASP A 81 -6.21 12.77 -2.11
N ASP A 82 -6.36 14.09 -2.12
CA ASP A 82 -7.42 14.79 -2.82
C ASP A 82 -7.05 15.14 -4.28
N GLU A 83 -5.76 15.01 -4.62
CA GLU A 83 -5.16 15.57 -5.82
C GLU A 83 -4.56 14.51 -6.76
N GLY A 84 -3.98 13.44 -6.21
CA GLY A 84 -3.38 12.34 -6.98
C GLY A 84 -2.06 12.66 -7.68
N ASP A 85 -1.34 13.72 -7.26
CA ASP A 85 -0.25 14.35 -8.02
C ASP A 85 1.14 13.66 -7.94
N ARG A 86 1.15 12.32 -7.78
CA ARG A 86 2.32 11.47 -7.44
C ARG A 86 2.98 11.82 -6.09
N LYS A 87 2.16 12.15 -5.09
CA LYS A 87 2.58 12.30 -3.70
C LYS A 87 1.76 11.38 -2.80
N SER A 88 2.05 11.44 -1.51
CA SER A 88 1.27 10.80 -0.47
C SER A 88 0.62 11.87 0.40
N ALA A 89 -0.60 11.57 0.81
CA ALA A 89 -1.14 12.10 2.05
C ALA A 89 -0.36 11.47 3.22
N ILE A 90 -0.04 12.28 4.23
CA ILE A 90 0.86 11.92 5.32
C ILE A 90 0.21 12.31 6.64
N LEU A 91 -0.04 11.34 7.49
CA LEU A 91 -0.54 11.52 8.85
C LEU A 91 0.66 11.46 9.81
N ALA A 92 0.94 12.56 10.50
CA ALA A 92 1.83 12.57 11.65
C ALA A 92 0.99 12.64 12.93
N VAL A 93 1.35 11.84 13.92
CA VAL A 93 0.60 11.69 15.17
C VAL A 93 1.55 11.92 16.34
N ARG A 94 1.10 12.65 17.34
CA ARG A 94 1.76 12.79 18.63
C ARG A 94 1.02 12.03 19.71
N ARG A 95 1.79 11.47 20.64
CA ARG A 95 1.33 10.84 21.87
C ARG A 95 2.21 11.34 23.00
N ASN A 96 1.63 12.02 23.99
CA ASN A 96 2.35 12.64 25.12
C ASN A 96 3.51 13.54 24.69
N GLY A 97 3.31 14.29 23.60
CA GLY A 97 4.29 15.19 22.98
C GLY A 97 5.32 14.53 22.07
N GLU A 98 5.51 13.20 22.14
CA GLU A 98 6.40 12.44 21.24
C GLU A 98 5.72 12.22 19.88
N GLU A 99 6.43 12.48 18.77
CA GLU A 99 5.91 12.22 17.42
C GLU A 99 6.18 10.77 16.99
N LEU A 100 5.11 10.04 16.69
CA LEU A 100 5.14 8.65 16.21
C LEU A 100 5.63 8.58 14.75
N PRO A 101 6.14 7.42 14.29
CA PRO A 101 6.50 7.22 12.89
C PRO A 101 5.34 7.56 11.94
N ALA A 102 5.58 8.50 11.01
CA ALA A 102 4.54 9.01 10.11
C ALA A 102 3.92 7.90 9.25
N TYR A 103 2.60 7.99 9.06
CA TYR A 103 1.81 7.08 8.23
C TYR A 103 1.54 7.72 6.87
N PHE A 104 1.48 6.90 5.83
CA PHE A 104 1.33 7.33 4.44
C PHE A 104 0.22 6.54 3.75
N ASN A 105 -0.64 7.21 2.97
CA ASN A 105 -1.70 6.52 2.23
C ASN A 105 -1.15 5.67 1.07
N SER A 106 -0.11 6.15 0.39
CA SER A 106 0.47 5.55 -0.81
C SER A 106 2.00 5.40 -0.72
N ASP A 107 2.60 4.81 -1.76
CA ASP A 107 4.04 4.93 -2.08
C ASP A 107 4.33 6.10 -3.06
N GLY A 108 3.40 7.04 -3.22
CA GLY A 108 3.47 8.15 -4.19
C GLY A 108 3.22 7.75 -5.66
N PHE A 109 2.79 6.52 -5.92
CA PHE A 109 2.75 5.95 -7.27
C PHE A 109 1.39 6.16 -7.96
N GLU A 110 1.35 7.05 -8.96
CA GLU A 110 0.22 7.18 -9.90
C GLU A 110 0.15 5.92 -10.77
N ARG A 111 -0.88 5.08 -10.56
CA ARG A 111 -1.18 3.97 -11.47
C ARG A 111 -2.07 4.49 -12.60
N ARG A 112 -1.56 4.50 -13.82
CA ARG A 112 -2.38 4.77 -15.01
C ARG A 112 -2.94 3.46 -15.57
N LYS A 113 -4.25 3.38 -15.77
CA LYS A 113 -4.91 2.22 -16.39
C LYS A 113 -4.55 2.17 -17.89
N PRO A 114 -4.63 0.99 -18.54
CA PRO A 114 -4.41 0.86 -19.99
C PRO A 114 -5.36 1.72 -20.85
N ASP A 115 -6.55 2.03 -20.33
CA ASP A 115 -7.53 2.95 -20.94
C ASP A 115 -7.13 4.45 -20.84
N GLY A 116 -6.01 4.76 -20.17
CA GLY A 116 -5.50 6.13 -19.97
C GLY A 116 -5.97 6.81 -18.68
N THR A 117 -6.95 6.25 -17.96
CA THR A 117 -7.50 6.77 -16.70
C THR A 117 -6.46 6.76 -15.59
N ILE A 118 -6.46 7.82 -14.78
CA ILE A 118 -5.63 7.91 -13.56
C ILE A 118 -6.35 7.20 -12.42
N TYR A 119 -5.70 6.23 -11.78
CA TYR A 119 -6.16 5.62 -10.54
C TYR A 119 -5.98 6.63 -9.39
N ARG A 120 -7.08 7.04 -8.77
CA ARG A 120 -7.06 7.74 -7.48
C ARG A 120 -6.65 6.74 -6.40
N VAL A 121 -5.79 7.15 -5.47
CA VAL A 121 -5.46 6.34 -4.30
C VAL A 121 -6.70 6.29 -3.40
N PRO A 122 -7.21 5.10 -3.01
CA PRO A 122 -8.32 5.00 -2.07
C PRO A 122 -7.89 5.51 -0.68
N PRO A 123 -8.83 5.95 0.17
CA PRO A 123 -8.52 6.36 1.53
C PRO A 123 -7.86 5.20 2.30
N LYS A 124 -6.86 5.49 3.12
CA LYS A 124 -6.17 4.44 3.89
C LYS A 124 -6.64 4.42 5.34
N PRO A 125 -7.20 3.30 5.85
CA PRO A 125 -7.43 3.12 7.27
C PRO A 125 -6.10 2.97 8.02
N ILE A 126 -5.96 3.70 9.13
CA ILE A 126 -4.77 3.72 9.99
C ILE A 126 -5.22 3.62 11.44
N SER A 127 -4.96 2.49 12.09
CA SER A 127 -5.12 2.33 13.53
C SER A 127 -3.87 2.84 14.26
N VAL A 128 -4.06 3.62 15.33
CA VAL A 128 -2.97 4.07 16.22
C VAL A 128 -3.21 3.44 17.59
N SER A 129 -2.19 2.78 18.15
CA SER A 129 -2.28 2.21 19.49
C SER A 129 -2.11 3.30 20.54
N LEU A 130 -3.17 3.58 21.28
CA LEU A 130 -3.26 4.59 22.34
C LEU A 130 -3.91 3.99 23.59
N SER A 131 -3.45 4.47 24.73
CA SER A 131 -3.99 4.21 26.07
C SER A 131 -5.11 5.22 26.38
N PRO A 132 -6.04 4.92 27.32
CA PRO A 132 -7.06 5.89 27.74
C PRO A 132 -6.48 7.19 28.33
N ASP A 133 -5.31 7.11 28.95
CA ASP A 133 -4.59 8.24 29.57
C ASP A 133 -3.64 8.98 28.60
N ASP A 134 -3.52 8.52 27.34
CA ASP A 134 -2.62 9.15 26.37
C ASP A 134 -3.19 10.48 25.85
N THR A 135 -2.42 11.55 25.98
CA THR A 135 -2.69 12.81 25.28
C THR A 135 -2.29 12.68 23.82
N ALA A 136 -3.23 12.85 22.90
CA ALA A 136 -3.01 12.58 21.49
C ALA A 136 -3.37 13.77 20.57
N GLU A 137 -2.49 14.05 19.61
CA GLU A 137 -2.70 15.08 18.58
C GLU A 137 -2.33 14.52 17.20
N PHE A 138 -2.93 15.02 16.13
CA PHE A 138 -2.54 14.68 14.76
C PHE A 138 -2.40 15.91 13.87
N ARG A 139 -1.63 15.75 12.78
CA ARG A 139 -1.55 16.72 11.69
C ARG A 139 -1.47 15.99 10.34
N VAL A 140 -1.98 16.65 9.32
CA VAL A 140 -1.97 16.12 7.94
C VAL A 140 -1.03 16.96 7.10
N CYS A 141 -0.12 16.29 6.40
CA CYS A 141 0.90 16.87 5.55
C CYS A 141 0.87 16.20 4.17
N PHE A 142 1.57 16.77 3.20
CA PHE A 142 1.51 16.31 1.80
C PHE A 142 2.89 16.34 1.16
N GLY A 143 3.38 15.20 0.68
CA GLY A 143 4.78 15.10 0.27
C GLY A 143 5.17 13.79 -0.41
N ASP A 144 6.46 13.68 -0.73
CA ASP A 144 7.04 12.54 -1.41
C ASP A 144 7.61 11.55 -0.38
N ARG A 145 6.97 10.39 -0.22
CA ARG A 145 7.41 9.34 0.70
C ARG A 145 8.78 8.75 0.35
N ASN A 146 9.13 8.71 -0.92
CA ASN A 146 10.38 8.10 -1.40
C ASN A 146 11.57 9.04 -1.18
N LYS A 147 11.33 10.34 -1.03
CA LYS A 147 12.28 11.30 -0.42
C LYS A 147 12.31 11.13 1.11
N ALA A 148 12.81 9.96 1.53
CA ALA A 148 13.21 9.57 2.89
C ALA A 148 12.68 10.44 4.05
N ARG A 149 11.45 10.17 4.49
CA ARG A 149 10.79 10.70 5.70
C ARG A 149 10.52 12.21 5.75
N THR A 150 11.01 13.03 4.83
CA THR A 150 10.81 14.50 4.86
C THR A 150 9.48 14.90 4.23
N TYR A 151 8.39 14.64 4.96
CA TYR A 151 7.24 15.53 4.86
C TYR A 151 7.68 16.91 5.38
N LEU A 152 7.48 17.95 4.59
CA LEU A 152 7.96 19.29 4.93
C LEU A 152 6.96 19.98 5.88
N PRO A 153 7.38 20.56 7.02
CA PRO A 153 6.46 21.19 7.98
C PRO A 153 5.54 22.26 7.35
N GLU A 154 6.01 22.97 6.32
CA GLU A 154 5.26 23.96 5.56
C GLU A 154 4.18 23.37 4.62
N THR A 155 4.12 22.04 4.45
CA THR A 155 3.02 21.33 3.76
C THR A 155 1.94 20.83 4.72
N CYS A 156 2.20 20.84 6.03
CA CYS A 156 1.27 20.38 7.05
C CYS A 156 0.12 21.36 7.31
N SER A 157 -0.93 20.89 7.99
CA SER A 157 -1.89 21.74 8.71
C SER A 157 -1.17 22.83 9.52
N SER A 158 -1.85 23.97 9.71
CA SER A 158 -1.30 25.15 10.42
C SER A 158 -0.98 24.90 11.90
N GLY A 159 -1.52 23.82 12.49
CA GLY A 159 -1.25 23.37 13.84
C GLY A 159 -1.54 21.88 13.99
N TRP A 160 -1.48 21.40 15.23
CA TRP A 160 -1.87 20.06 15.63
C TRP A 160 -3.34 20.06 16.07
N THR A 161 -4.09 19.03 15.69
CA THR A 161 -5.48 18.82 16.06
C THR A 161 -5.54 17.78 17.19
N PRO A 162 -6.04 18.12 18.39
CA PRO A 162 -6.20 17.14 19.47
C PRO A 162 -7.29 16.14 19.12
N PHE A 163 -7.12 14.88 19.53
CA PHE A 163 -8.13 13.83 19.37
C PHE A 163 -8.09 12.87 20.55
N TRP A 164 -9.23 12.22 20.83
CA TRP A 164 -9.37 11.34 21.99
C TRP A 164 -10.00 10.02 21.54
N PRO A 165 -9.32 8.87 21.69
CA PRO A 165 -9.97 7.58 21.52
C PRO A 165 -11.03 7.43 22.62
N ARG A 166 -12.30 7.23 22.24
CA ARG A 166 -13.34 6.84 23.19
C ARG A 166 -12.96 5.49 23.83
N GLY A 167 -13.27 5.31 25.12
CA GLY A 167 -12.97 4.10 25.89
C GLY A 167 -13.65 2.87 25.33
#